data_AF-A0A534V0J9-F1
#
_entry.id   AF-A0A534V0J9-F1
#
_cell.length_a   1.000
_cell.length_b   1.000
_cell.length_c   1.000
_cell.angle_alpha   90.00
_cell.angle_beta   90.00
_cell.angle_gamma   90.00
#
_symmetry.space_group_name_H-M   'P 1'
#
loop_
_entity.id
_entity.type
_entity.pdbx_description
1 polymer ?
#
loop_
_entity_poly.entity_id
_entity_poly.type
_entity_poly.pdbx_seq_one_letter_code
_entity_poly.pdbx_strand_id
1 'polypeptide(L)'
;MADIRGVGKKITYSEDNPLSTELEEFRKKRDTLKREPKDDAERELLARWLAHRGRDELETTVGSACYACSHFEMDSEWRYFLADHIGTEAGHGWGYIRQANAIDPRRDHALPDPEFERQYGLTPRVEHHQIMKRDFLSYIFSGNLWPYGHCTAVSIQSIQITTPKLLDFEERVVHAEERSHHDAILQKMHDYVWELIEAYGEGPIRRRIAEIDAQALNSRPRTIFDPPRREFLRKYFNVPVENVRKFPAWREYLYLNVLGFPPEPVYIENWPEEIPQPRAGL
;
A
#
# COMPACT_ATOMS: atom_id res chain seq x y z
N MET A 1 2.18 -26.46 -5.27
CA MET A 1 2.66 -25.29 -6.00
C MET A 1 3.82 -25.71 -6.89
N ALA A 2 3.96 -25.10 -8.06
CA ALA A 2 5.12 -25.31 -8.92
C ALA A 2 6.39 -24.86 -8.19
N ASP A 3 7.53 -25.50 -8.46
CA ASP A 3 8.81 -25.05 -7.95
C ASP A 3 9.27 -23.83 -8.74
N ILE A 4 9.10 -22.65 -8.14
CA ILE A 4 9.47 -21.37 -8.75
C ILE A 4 10.89 -20.93 -8.37
N ARG A 5 11.68 -21.75 -7.67
CA ARG A 5 12.98 -21.31 -7.14
C ARG A 5 14.04 -21.13 -8.24
N GLY A 6 14.69 -19.97 -8.24
CA GLY A 6 15.85 -19.63 -9.09
C GLY A 6 15.56 -18.53 -10.11
N VAL A 7 16.61 -17.87 -10.60
CA VAL A 7 16.49 -16.73 -11.53
C VAL A 7 15.78 -17.12 -12.83
N GLY A 8 14.84 -16.29 -13.28
CA GLY A 8 14.09 -16.47 -14.54
C GLY A 8 12.99 -17.53 -14.49
N LYS A 9 12.72 -18.11 -13.31
CA LYS A 9 11.57 -18.99 -13.12
C LYS A 9 10.30 -18.15 -13.04
N LYS A 10 9.30 -18.53 -13.82
CA LYS A 10 8.01 -17.86 -13.84
C LYS A 10 7.33 -17.99 -12.46
N ILE A 11 6.97 -16.86 -11.87
CA ILE A 11 6.18 -16.82 -10.63
C ILE A 11 4.74 -17.31 -10.86
N THR A 12 4.08 -17.75 -9.78
CA THR A 12 2.68 -18.22 -9.81
C THR A 12 1.71 -17.19 -9.22
N TYR A 13 2.14 -15.93 -9.06
CA TYR A 13 1.31 -14.86 -8.47
C TYR A 13 0.01 -14.59 -9.24
N SER A 14 -0.02 -14.80 -10.55
CA SER A 14 -1.24 -14.65 -11.36
C SER A 14 -2.18 -15.86 -11.28
N GLU A 15 -1.73 -16.97 -10.66
CA GLU A 15 -2.51 -18.19 -10.49
C GLU A 15 -3.38 -18.02 -9.24
N ASP A 16 -4.63 -17.62 -9.45
CA ASP A 16 -5.73 -17.43 -8.48
C ASP A 16 -5.36 -16.88 -7.09
N ASN A 17 -5.57 -15.58 -6.92
CA ASN A 17 -5.54 -14.94 -5.62
C ASN A 17 -6.64 -15.49 -4.70
N PRO A 18 -6.30 -16.10 -3.55
CA PRO A 18 -7.26 -16.80 -2.69
C PRO A 18 -8.30 -15.90 -2.04
N LEU A 19 -8.11 -14.58 -2.10
CA LEU A 19 -8.90 -13.59 -1.39
C LEU A 19 -9.54 -12.53 -2.30
N SER A 20 -9.19 -12.50 -3.59
CA SER A 20 -9.67 -11.44 -4.50
C SER A 20 -11.18 -11.37 -4.58
N THR A 21 -11.85 -12.49 -4.85
CA THR A 21 -13.31 -12.55 -4.95
C THR A 21 -13.99 -12.03 -3.68
N GLU A 22 -13.52 -12.48 -2.52
CA GLU A 22 -14.09 -12.07 -1.24
C GLU A 22 -13.87 -10.57 -0.95
N LEU A 23 -12.68 -10.05 -1.25
CA LEU A 23 -12.38 -8.62 -1.08
C LEU A 23 -13.19 -7.76 -2.06
N GLU A 24 -13.36 -8.20 -3.31
CA GLU A 24 -14.20 -7.52 -4.29
C GLU A 24 -15.68 -7.51 -3.87
N GLU A 25 -16.21 -8.63 -3.40
CA GLU A 25 -17.57 -8.70 -2.85
C GLU A 25 -17.74 -7.78 -1.64
N PHE A 26 -16.73 -7.75 -0.76
CA PHE A 26 -16.73 -6.87 0.39
C PHE A 26 -16.74 -5.39 -0.02
N ARG A 27 -15.90 -5.00 -0.98
CA ARG A 27 -15.88 -3.64 -1.55
C ARG A 27 -17.23 -3.27 -2.18
N LYS A 28 -17.79 -4.14 -3.03
CA LYS A 28 -19.11 -3.94 -3.65
C LYS A 28 -20.22 -3.73 -2.61
N LYS A 29 -20.23 -4.52 -1.53
CA LYS A 29 -21.20 -4.33 -0.43
C LYS A 29 -21.02 -2.97 0.23
N ARG A 30 -19.77 -2.56 0.48
CA ARG A 30 -19.43 -1.27 1.07
C ARG A 30 -19.79 -0.09 0.16
N ASP A 31 -19.66 -0.24 -1.15
CA ASP A 31 -20.02 0.80 -2.12
C ASP A 31 -21.51 1.17 -2.06
N THR A 32 -22.40 0.22 -1.71
CA THR A 32 -23.83 0.51 -1.53
C THR A 32 -24.15 1.44 -0.36
N LEU A 33 -23.19 1.61 0.57
CA LEU A 33 -23.33 2.50 1.73
C LEU A 33 -22.83 3.92 1.46
N LYS A 34 -22.16 4.13 0.32
CA LYS A 34 -21.55 5.41 -0.04
C LYS A 34 -22.60 6.47 -0.27
N ARG A 35 -22.32 7.70 0.18
CA ARG A 35 -23.21 8.86 0.05
C ARG A 35 -22.42 10.14 -0.12
N GLU A 36 -23.10 11.17 -0.63
CA GLU A 36 -22.55 12.52 -0.70
C GLU A 36 -22.43 13.17 0.70
N PRO A 37 -21.55 14.16 0.87
CA PRO A 37 -21.48 14.96 2.10
C PRO A 37 -22.83 15.63 2.39
N LYS A 38 -23.28 15.59 3.64
CA LYS A 38 -24.59 16.14 4.02
C LYS A 38 -24.56 17.64 4.32
N ASP A 39 -23.37 18.17 4.62
CA ASP A 39 -23.16 19.54 5.06
C ASP A 39 -21.76 20.05 4.67
N ASP A 40 -21.54 21.33 4.92
CA ASP A 40 -20.28 22.02 4.63
C ASP A 40 -19.09 21.43 5.41
N ALA A 41 -19.33 20.90 6.61
CA ALA A 41 -18.28 20.33 7.45
C ALA A 41 -17.79 18.98 6.90
N GLU A 42 -18.70 18.09 6.50
CA GLU A 42 -18.36 16.84 5.83
C GLU A 42 -17.70 17.09 4.47
N ARG A 43 -18.13 18.12 3.74
CA ARG A 43 -17.53 18.51 2.46
C ARG A 43 -16.08 18.95 2.64
N GLU A 44 -15.82 19.84 3.60
CA GLU A 44 -14.47 20.30 3.91
C GLU A 44 -13.59 19.15 4.41
N LEU A 45 -14.12 18.30 5.30
CA LEU A 45 -13.38 17.16 5.84
C LEU A 45 -12.98 16.16 4.74
N LEU A 46 -13.89 15.87 3.81
CA LEU A 46 -13.60 15.03 2.65
C LEU A 46 -12.51 15.66 1.78
N ALA A 47 -12.64 16.94 1.41
CA ALA A 47 -11.64 17.62 0.58
C ALA A 47 -10.24 17.60 1.23
N ARG A 48 -10.14 17.95 2.51
CA ARG A 48 -8.86 17.96 3.23
C ARG A 48 -8.26 16.57 3.38
N TRP A 49 -9.08 15.54 3.59
CA TRP A 49 -8.63 14.15 3.60
C TRP A 49 -8.07 13.71 2.24
N LEU A 50 -8.80 13.95 1.14
CA LEU A 50 -8.36 13.58 -0.20
C LEU A 50 -7.04 14.29 -0.56
N ALA A 51 -6.92 15.56 -0.19
CA ALA A 51 -5.70 16.32 -0.38
C ALA A 51 -4.52 15.74 0.42
N HIS A 52 -4.75 15.40 1.69
CA HIS A 52 -3.74 14.73 2.52
C HIS A 52 -3.32 13.40 1.90
N ARG A 53 -4.27 12.56 1.47
CA ARG A 53 -3.98 11.28 0.81
C ARG A 53 -3.19 11.47 -0.48
N GLY A 54 -3.58 12.41 -1.32
CA GLY A 54 -2.91 12.69 -2.59
C GLY A 54 -1.47 13.19 -2.39
N ARG A 55 -1.25 14.08 -1.43
CA ARG A 55 0.12 14.50 -1.05
C ARG A 55 0.93 13.35 -0.47
N ASP A 56 0.32 12.50 0.36
CA ASP A 56 0.99 11.32 0.92
C ASP A 56 1.44 10.33 -0.16
N GLU A 57 0.67 10.12 -1.24
CA GLU A 57 1.13 9.32 -2.40
C GLU A 57 2.33 9.97 -3.10
N LEU A 58 2.28 11.28 -3.33
CA LEU A 58 3.37 12.02 -3.99
C LEU A 58 4.66 12.05 -3.14
N GLU A 59 4.53 12.24 -1.84
CA GLU A 59 5.68 12.38 -0.95
C GLU A 59 6.25 11.01 -0.52
N THR A 60 5.38 10.04 -0.25
CA THR A 60 5.78 8.72 0.24
C THR A 60 6.04 7.75 -0.90
N THR A 61 5.04 7.45 -1.73
CA THR A 61 5.17 6.43 -2.77
C THR A 61 6.10 6.91 -3.88
N VAL A 62 5.75 8.05 -4.50
CA VAL A 62 6.57 8.63 -5.58
C VAL A 62 7.93 9.08 -5.03
N GLY A 63 7.95 9.76 -3.88
CA GLY A 63 9.20 10.22 -3.27
C GLY A 63 10.18 9.08 -2.93
N SER A 64 9.70 7.95 -2.41
CA SER A 64 10.58 6.79 -2.14
C SER A 64 11.07 6.11 -3.42
N ALA A 65 10.25 6.02 -4.47
CA ALA A 65 10.66 5.50 -5.77
C ALA A 65 11.72 6.40 -6.44
N CYS A 66 11.51 7.73 -6.42
CA CYS A 66 12.50 8.70 -6.88
C CYS A 66 13.82 8.59 -6.10
N TYR A 67 13.75 8.40 -4.78
CA TYR A 67 14.92 8.18 -3.95
C TYR A 67 15.67 6.90 -4.38
N ALA A 68 14.95 5.79 -4.54
CA ALA A 68 15.53 4.52 -4.98
C ALA A 68 16.25 4.67 -6.33
N CYS A 69 15.60 5.25 -7.34
CA CYS A 69 16.16 5.50 -8.67
C CYS A 69 17.47 6.31 -8.68
N SER A 70 17.65 7.18 -7.68
CA SER A 70 18.77 8.11 -7.58
C SER A 70 19.89 7.64 -6.65
N HIS A 71 19.60 6.75 -5.69
CA HIS A 71 20.55 6.37 -4.63
C HIS A 71 20.93 4.88 -4.62
N PHE A 72 20.14 4.01 -5.25
CA PHE A 72 20.45 2.59 -5.28
C PHE A 72 20.97 2.16 -6.65
N GLU A 73 21.91 1.22 -6.64
CA GLU A 73 22.37 0.55 -7.85
C GLU A 73 21.26 -0.38 -8.37
N MET A 74 20.92 -0.20 -9.64
CA MET A 74 19.90 -0.99 -10.32
C MET A 74 20.12 -0.95 -11.83
N ASP A 75 19.68 -2.00 -12.52
CA ASP A 75 19.74 -2.10 -13.97
C ASP A 75 18.69 -1.21 -14.68
N SER A 76 18.72 -1.23 -16.01
CA SER A 76 17.80 -0.42 -16.82
C SER A 76 16.35 -0.89 -16.75
N GLU A 77 16.11 -2.17 -16.47
CA GLU A 77 14.76 -2.74 -16.37
C GLU A 77 14.09 -2.27 -15.08
N TRP A 78 14.81 -2.27 -13.96
CA TRP A 78 14.37 -1.63 -12.72
C TRP A 78 14.05 -0.15 -12.91
N ARG A 79 14.93 0.60 -13.60
CA ARG A 79 14.68 2.02 -13.88
C ARG A 79 13.41 2.24 -14.70
N TYR A 80 13.16 1.37 -15.69
CA TYR A 80 11.93 1.41 -16.49
C TYR A 80 10.69 1.18 -15.62
N PHE A 81 10.66 0.11 -14.83
CA PHE A 81 9.53 -0.19 -13.95
C PHE A 81 9.28 0.89 -12.90
N LEU A 82 10.34 1.45 -12.31
CA LEU A 82 10.19 2.53 -11.33
C LEU A 82 9.71 3.83 -11.98
N ALA A 83 10.15 4.15 -13.19
CA ALA A 83 9.69 5.34 -13.91
C ALA A 83 8.18 5.24 -14.22
N ASP A 84 7.73 4.06 -14.68
CA ASP A 84 6.31 3.78 -14.92
C ASP A 84 5.50 3.87 -13.60
N HIS A 85 5.98 3.20 -12.55
CA HIS A 85 5.37 3.27 -11.21
C HIS A 85 5.26 4.71 -10.68
N ILE A 86 6.32 5.51 -10.80
CA ILE A 86 6.32 6.93 -10.42
C ILE A 86 5.24 7.69 -11.20
N GLY A 87 5.13 7.46 -12.51
CA GLY A 87 4.13 8.11 -13.35
C GLY A 87 2.70 7.80 -12.90
N THR A 88 2.39 6.52 -12.69
CA THR A 88 1.07 6.06 -12.23
C THR A 88 0.70 6.65 -10.87
N GLU A 89 1.56 6.48 -9.87
CA GLU A 89 1.29 6.92 -8.50
C GLU A 89 1.26 8.45 -8.39
N ALA A 90 2.02 9.17 -9.23
CA ALA A 90 1.91 10.61 -9.33
C ALA A 90 0.57 11.06 -9.93
N GLY A 91 0.06 10.30 -10.91
CA GLY A 91 -1.28 10.49 -11.47
C GLY A 91 -2.37 10.30 -10.41
N HIS A 92 -2.25 9.27 -9.57
CA HIS A 92 -3.18 9.01 -8.47
C HIS A 92 -3.16 10.15 -7.45
N GLY A 93 -1.97 10.53 -6.99
CA GLY A 93 -1.81 11.55 -5.96
C GLY A 93 -2.31 12.92 -6.41
N TRP A 94 -1.98 13.32 -7.65
CA TRP A 94 -2.50 14.55 -8.24
C TRP A 94 -4.00 14.50 -8.51
N GLY A 95 -4.51 13.33 -8.93
CA GLY A 95 -5.93 13.10 -9.13
C GLY A 95 -6.75 13.36 -7.87
N TYR A 96 -6.31 12.83 -6.72
CA TYR A 96 -6.94 13.09 -5.43
C TYR A 96 -6.94 14.57 -5.04
N ILE A 97 -5.81 15.28 -5.25
CA ILE A 97 -5.72 16.73 -5.00
C ILE A 97 -6.70 17.51 -5.90
N ARG A 98 -6.85 17.12 -7.16
CA ARG A 98 -7.83 17.74 -8.07
C ARG A 98 -9.27 17.50 -7.63
N GLN A 99 -9.60 16.31 -7.14
CA GLN A 99 -10.93 16.04 -6.58
C GLN A 99 -11.17 16.88 -5.32
N ALA A 100 -10.17 17.02 -4.45
CA ALA A 100 -10.25 17.89 -3.28
C ALA A 100 -10.57 19.35 -3.66
N ASN A 101 -9.83 19.92 -4.62
CA ASN A 101 -10.08 21.27 -5.13
C ASN A 101 -11.47 21.45 -5.78
N ALA A 102 -12.01 20.39 -6.39
CA ALA A 102 -13.36 20.43 -6.95
C ALA A 102 -14.45 20.37 -5.88
N ILE A 103 -14.20 19.67 -4.77
CA ILE A 103 -15.12 19.53 -3.64
C ILE A 103 -15.13 20.80 -2.77
N ASP A 104 -13.95 21.38 -2.51
CA ASP A 104 -13.82 22.65 -1.79
C ASP A 104 -12.86 23.61 -2.53
N PRO A 105 -13.36 24.52 -3.37
CA PRO A 105 -12.52 25.44 -4.13
C PRO A 105 -11.97 26.62 -3.30
N ARG A 106 -12.33 26.73 -2.01
CA ARG A 106 -11.93 27.87 -1.16
C ARG A 106 -10.46 27.80 -0.72
N ARG A 107 -9.79 26.66 -0.95
CA ARG A 107 -8.42 26.37 -0.53
C ARG A 107 -7.64 25.75 -1.68
N ASP A 108 -6.35 26.06 -1.76
CA ASP A 108 -5.42 25.31 -2.60
C ASP A 108 -4.97 24.03 -1.89
N HIS A 109 -5.53 22.90 -2.30
CA HIS A 109 -5.25 21.59 -1.71
C HIS A 109 -3.90 21.00 -2.13
N ALA A 110 -3.18 21.63 -3.07
CA ALA A 110 -1.82 21.24 -3.40
C ALA A 110 -0.82 21.63 -2.29
N LEU A 111 -1.16 22.63 -1.48
CA LEU A 111 -0.30 23.10 -0.39
C LEU A 111 -0.43 22.20 0.86
N PRO A 112 0.63 22.12 1.69
CA PRO A 112 0.57 21.44 2.98
C PRO A 112 -0.53 22.00 3.87
N ASP A 113 -1.16 21.11 4.66
CA ASP A 113 -2.20 21.46 5.63
C ASP A 113 -1.79 21.02 7.04
N PRO A 114 -0.79 21.69 7.63
CA PRO A 114 -0.21 21.26 8.90
C PRO A 114 -1.18 21.42 10.07
N GLU A 115 -2.22 22.25 9.94
CA GLU A 115 -3.29 22.34 10.93
C GLU A 115 -4.14 21.07 10.92
N PHE A 116 -4.57 20.59 9.75
CA PHE A 116 -5.31 19.33 9.61
C PHE A 116 -4.52 18.16 10.16
N GLU A 117 -3.25 18.06 9.77
CA GLU A 117 -2.37 16.96 10.15
C GLU A 117 -2.15 16.92 11.66
N ARG A 118 -1.92 18.06 12.31
CA ARG A 118 -1.80 18.14 13.77
C ARG A 118 -3.12 17.83 14.47
N GLN A 119 -4.24 18.36 13.97
CA GLN A 119 -5.56 18.17 14.57
C GLN A 119 -5.94 16.68 14.64
N TYR A 120 -5.58 15.91 13.63
CA TYR A 120 -5.98 14.51 13.50
C TYR A 120 -4.83 13.50 13.66
N GLY A 121 -3.64 13.97 14.03
CA GLY A 121 -2.47 13.09 14.21
C GLY A 121 -1.97 12.43 12.92
N LEU A 122 -2.27 13.01 11.75
CA LEU A 122 -1.92 12.47 10.43
C LEU A 122 -0.47 12.83 10.04
N THR A 123 0.46 12.61 10.95
CA THR A 123 1.86 12.98 10.77
C THR A 123 2.60 12.03 9.82
N PRO A 124 3.70 12.47 9.18
CA PRO A 124 4.54 11.60 8.36
C PRO A 124 5.05 10.37 9.12
N ARG A 125 5.21 9.25 8.41
CA ARG A 125 5.71 7.96 8.94
C ARG A 125 7.23 7.89 8.84
N VAL A 126 7.92 8.70 9.65
CA VAL A 126 9.37 8.93 9.55
C VAL A 126 10.17 7.62 9.67
N GLU A 127 9.82 6.76 10.62
CA GLU A 127 10.52 5.48 10.84
C GLU A 127 10.37 4.56 9.63
N HIS A 128 9.18 4.51 9.03
CA HIS A 128 8.95 3.72 7.81
C HIS A 128 9.76 4.24 6.62
N HIS A 129 9.79 5.57 6.46
CA HIS A 129 10.57 6.22 5.41
C HIS A 129 12.07 5.94 5.55
N GLN A 130 12.58 5.84 6.77
CA GLN A 130 13.99 5.48 7.02
C GLN A 130 14.29 4.04 6.58
N ILE A 131 13.37 3.10 6.80
CA ILE A 131 13.53 1.71 6.33
C ILE A 131 13.58 1.67 4.80
N MET A 132 12.66 2.36 4.11
CA MET A 132 12.63 2.42 2.64
C MET A 132 13.91 3.01 2.03
N LYS A 133 14.63 3.86 2.76
CA LYS A 133 15.85 4.53 2.26
C LYS A 133 17.14 3.79 2.60
N ARG A 134 17.08 2.67 3.32
CA ARG A 134 18.26 1.97 3.84
C ARG A 134 19.08 1.27 2.77
N ASP A 135 18.43 0.46 1.96
CA ASP A 135 19.01 -0.30 0.85
C ASP A 135 17.89 -0.71 -0.12
N PHE A 136 18.26 -1.19 -1.32
CA PHE A 136 17.28 -1.50 -2.35
C PHE A 136 16.31 -2.63 -1.95
N LEU A 137 16.82 -3.64 -1.24
CA LEU A 137 15.97 -4.73 -0.73
C LEU A 137 14.95 -4.20 0.29
N SER A 138 15.36 -3.26 1.14
CA SER A 138 14.50 -2.60 2.11
C SER A 138 13.43 -1.77 1.40
N TYR A 139 13.78 -1.01 0.35
CA TYR A 139 12.81 -0.31 -0.48
C TYR A 139 11.77 -1.26 -1.09
N ILE A 140 12.21 -2.37 -1.69
CA ILE A 140 11.33 -3.36 -2.31
C ILE A 140 10.29 -3.89 -1.31
N PHE A 141 10.74 -4.36 -0.15
CA PHE A 141 9.87 -5.07 0.81
C PHE A 141 9.13 -4.16 1.80
N SER A 142 9.57 -2.92 2.01
CA SER A 142 8.86 -1.95 2.86
C SER A 142 8.00 -0.97 2.05
N GLY A 143 8.35 -0.69 0.79
CA GLY A 143 7.67 0.26 -0.07
C GLY A 143 6.36 -0.26 -0.66
N ASN A 144 5.85 0.47 -1.67
CA ASN A 144 4.59 0.14 -2.33
C ASN A 144 4.69 -1.07 -3.27
N LEU A 145 5.91 -1.38 -3.75
CA LEU A 145 6.16 -2.47 -4.69
C LEU A 145 5.76 -3.84 -4.15
N TRP A 146 5.90 -4.05 -2.84
CA TRP A 146 5.38 -5.25 -2.19
C TRP A 146 3.88 -5.09 -1.90
N PRO A 147 3.00 -5.85 -2.58
CA PRO A 147 1.59 -5.50 -2.76
C PRO A 147 0.72 -5.92 -1.57
N TYR A 148 1.07 -5.48 -0.37
CA TYR A 148 0.19 -5.52 0.80
C TYR A 148 -1.08 -4.69 0.60
N GLY A 149 -1.09 -3.75 -0.35
CA GLY A 149 -2.23 -2.90 -0.67
C GLY A 149 -3.50 -3.68 -0.99
N HIS A 150 -3.40 -4.87 -1.62
CA HIS A 150 -4.58 -5.62 -2.07
C HIS A 150 -5.64 -5.86 -0.98
N CYS A 151 -5.19 -6.31 0.20
CA CYS A 151 -6.07 -6.51 1.35
C CYS A 151 -6.09 -5.33 2.33
N THR A 152 -5.05 -4.49 2.38
CA THR A 152 -4.95 -3.39 3.37
C THR A 152 -5.54 -2.07 2.89
N ALA A 153 -5.63 -1.82 1.59
CA ALA A 153 -6.15 -0.58 1.00
C ALA A 153 -7.68 -0.48 1.08
N VAL A 154 -8.39 -1.57 1.40
CA VAL A 154 -9.86 -1.55 1.58
C VAL A 154 -10.29 -0.49 2.60
N SER A 155 -9.50 -0.29 3.66
CA SER A 155 -9.77 0.73 4.68
C SER A 155 -9.66 2.17 4.18
N ILE A 156 -9.00 2.43 3.03
CA ILE A 156 -8.96 3.76 2.41
C ILE A 156 -9.89 3.88 1.20
N GLN A 157 -10.13 2.80 0.45
CA GLN A 157 -11.02 2.78 -0.72
C GLN A 157 -12.52 2.72 -0.35
N SER A 158 -12.83 2.38 0.90
CA SER A 158 -14.20 2.18 1.39
C SER A 158 -14.72 3.32 2.28
N ILE A 159 -14.20 4.54 2.10
CA ILE A 159 -14.76 5.74 2.74
C ILE A 159 -16.23 5.89 2.37
N GLN A 160 -17.09 6.12 3.37
CA GLN A 160 -18.52 6.17 3.15
C GLN A 160 -18.99 7.53 2.58
N ILE A 161 -18.27 8.60 2.89
CA ILE A 161 -18.57 9.95 2.41
C ILE A 161 -17.70 10.19 1.17
N THR A 162 -18.32 10.41 0.02
CA THR A 162 -17.65 10.51 -1.29
C THR A 162 -18.47 11.37 -2.26
N THR A 163 -18.05 11.49 -3.52
CA THR A 163 -18.83 12.13 -4.59
C THR A 163 -18.87 11.24 -5.84
N PRO A 164 -19.87 11.38 -6.73
CA PRO A 164 -19.91 10.63 -7.98
C PRO A 164 -18.64 10.79 -8.84
N LYS A 165 -18.04 11.98 -8.84
CA LYS A 165 -16.78 12.24 -9.57
C LYS A 165 -15.59 11.52 -8.96
N LEU A 166 -15.52 11.44 -7.63
CA LEU A 166 -14.47 10.68 -6.96
C LEU A 166 -14.59 9.18 -7.26
N LEU A 167 -15.82 8.65 -7.27
CA LEU A 167 -16.04 7.24 -7.61
C LEU A 167 -15.65 6.90 -9.05
N ASP A 168 -15.99 7.77 -10.02
CA ASP A 168 -15.57 7.60 -11.41
C ASP A 168 -14.04 7.63 -11.55
N PHE A 169 -13.37 8.53 -10.79
CA PHE A 169 -11.92 8.60 -10.76
C PHE A 169 -11.28 7.33 -10.19
N GLU A 170 -11.76 6.84 -9.03
CA GLU A 170 -11.25 5.61 -8.40
C GLU A 170 -11.47 4.37 -9.29
N GLU A 171 -12.61 4.27 -9.96
CA GLU A 171 -12.93 3.13 -10.83
C GLU A 171 -12.10 3.14 -12.13
N ARG A 172 -11.96 4.30 -12.78
CA ARG A 172 -11.35 4.38 -14.12
C ARG A 172 -9.84 4.58 -14.13
N VAL A 173 -9.28 5.21 -13.11
CA VAL A 173 -7.86 5.55 -13.05
C VAL A 173 -7.16 4.61 -12.10
N VAL A 174 -7.58 4.59 -10.83
CA VAL A 174 -6.87 3.83 -9.79
C VAL A 174 -7.01 2.31 -10.00
N HIS A 175 -8.23 1.78 -10.11
CA HIS A 175 -8.45 0.33 -10.20
C HIS A 175 -8.11 -0.30 -11.57
N ALA A 176 -8.01 0.49 -12.63
CA ALA A 176 -7.67 0.00 -13.96
C ALA A 176 -6.14 -0.13 -14.14
N GLU A 177 -5.38 0.82 -13.61
CA GLU A 177 -3.92 0.86 -13.74
C GLU A 177 -3.23 -0.09 -12.74
N GLU A 178 -3.74 -0.21 -11.51
CA GLU A 178 -3.15 -1.06 -10.46
C GLU A 178 -3.09 -2.56 -10.82
N ARG A 179 -3.93 -3.05 -11.73
CA ARG A 179 -3.99 -4.50 -12.05
C ARG A 179 -2.94 -4.99 -13.03
N SER A 180 -2.34 -4.12 -13.85
CA SER A 180 -1.41 -4.54 -14.91
C SER A 180 0.07 -4.36 -14.58
N HIS A 181 0.40 -3.48 -13.61
CA HIS A 181 1.80 -3.13 -13.32
C HIS A 181 2.49 -4.11 -12.36
N HIS A 182 1.73 -4.87 -11.56
CA HIS A 182 2.28 -5.70 -10.50
C HIS A 182 2.94 -7.00 -11.00
N ASP A 183 2.44 -7.64 -12.05
CA ASP A 183 2.97 -8.97 -12.43
C ASP A 183 4.42 -8.90 -12.93
N ALA A 184 4.73 -7.93 -13.80
CA ALA A 184 6.07 -7.78 -14.37
C ALA A 184 7.10 -7.34 -13.31
N ILE A 185 6.73 -6.40 -12.44
CA ILE A 185 7.61 -5.95 -11.36
C ILE A 185 7.81 -7.04 -10.30
N LEU A 186 6.79 -7.86 -10.01
CA LEU A 186 6.92 -8.99 -9.08
C LEU A 186 7.82 -10.09 -9.64
N GLN A 187 7.78 -10.35 -10.94
CA GLN A 187 8.75 -11.25 -11.59
C GLN A 187 10.17 -10.70 -11.45
N LYS A 188 10.37 -9.39 -11.68
CA LYS A 188 11.68 -8.76 -11.51
C LYS A 188 12.17 -8.79 -10.06
N MET A 189 11.28 -8.60 -9.10
CA MET A 189 11.55 -8.76 -7.67
C MET A 189 11.99 -10.18 -7.31
N HIS A 190 11.27 -11.18 -7.83
CA HIS A 190 11.62 -12.58 -7.66
C HIS A 190 13.04 -12.86 -8.16
N ASP A 191 13.33 -12.46 -9.39
CA ASP A 191 14.64 -12.71 -10.02
C ASP A 191 15.76 -12.04 -9.23
N TYR A 192 15.56 -10.79 -8.80
CA TYR A 192 16.51 -10.07 -7.96
C TYR A 192 16.78 -10.77 -6.61
N VAL A 193 15.74 -11.28 -5.94
CA VAL A 193 15.92 -12.03 -4.69
C VAL A 193 16.70 -13.32 -4.94
N TRP A 194 16.45 -14.03 -6.03
CA TRP A 194 17.19 -15.25 -6.35
C TRP A 194 18.64 -14.98 -6.76
N GLU A 195 18.92 -13.89 -7.46
CA GLU A 195 20.30 -13.44 -7.73
C GLU A 195 21.06 -13.21 -6.41
N LEU A 196 20.42 -12.56 -5.44
CA LEU A 196 21.00 -12.38 -4.10
C LEU A 196 21.20 -13.72 -3.38
N ILE A 197 20.27 -14.66 -3.50
CA ILE A 197 20.37 -16.00 -2.90
C ILE A 197 21.51 -16.79 -3.54
N GLU A 198 21.68 -16.73 -4.85
CA GLU A 198 22.80 -17.37 -5.56
C GLU A 198 24.15 -16.77 -5.14
N ALA A 199 24.21 -15.45 -4.94
CA ALA A 199 25.43 -14.75 -4.55
C ALA A 199 25.80 -14.92 -3.05
N TYR A 200 24.81 -14.94 -2.15
CA TYR A 200 25.03 -14.81 -0.70
C TYR A 200 24.44 -15.95 0.13
N GLY A 201 23.73 -16.89 -0.50
CA GLY A 201 23.06 -18.01 0.14
C GLY A 201 21.64 -17.69 0.63
N GLU A 202 20.79 -18.72 0.66
CA GLU A 202 19.36 -18.58 0.99
C GLU A 202 19.13 -18.08 2.43
N GLY A 203 19.82 -18.68 3.41
CA GLY A 203 19.63 -18.37 4.83
C GLY A 203 19.84 -16.90 5.19
N PRO A 204 20.96 -16.26 4.80
CA PRO A 204 21.20 -14.84 5.01
C PRO A 204 20.13 -13.93 4.38
N ILE A 205 19.75 -14.17 3.12
CA ILE A 205 18.77 -13.33 2.41
C ILE A 205 17.37 -13.48 3.02
N ARG A 206 16.94 -14.71 3.36
CA ARG A 206 15.65 -14.93 4.02
C ARG A 206 15.56 -14.24 5.38
N ARG A 207 16.62 -14.31 6.20
CA ARG A 207 16.69 -13.57 7.48
C ARG A 207 16.58 -12.07 7.25
N ARG A 208 17.30 -11.54 6.25
CA ARG A 208 17.26 -10.11 5.93
C ARG A 208 15.87 -9.64 5.50
N ILE A 209 15.19 -10.38 4.64
CA ILE A 209 13.81 -10.08 4.21
C ILE A 209 12.87 -10.13 5.42
N ALA A 210 12.99 -11.15 6.29
CA ALA A 210 12.18 -11.26 7.50
C ALA A 210 12.37 -10.07 8.46
N GLU A 211 13.61 -9.62 8.65
CA GLU A 211 13.92 -8.42 9.45
C GLU A 211 13.29 -7.15 8.85
N ILE A 212 13.43 -6.95 7.53
CA ILE A 212 12.81 -5.82 6.83
C ILE A 212 11.31 -5.84 7.02
N ASP A 213 10.68 -6.99 6.78
CA ASP A 213 9.23 -7.12 6.83
C ASP A 213 8.68 -6.89 8.24
N ALA A 214 9.33 -7.46 9.26
CA ALA A 214 8.95 -7.24 10.65
C ALA A 214 9.09 -5.76 11.07
N GLN A 215 10.19 -5.10 10.69
CA GLN A 215 10.40 -3.67 10.94
C GLN A 215 9.37 -2.82 10.18
N ALA A 216 9.14 -3.14 8.91
CA ALA A 216 8.20 -2.43 8.06
C ALA A 216 6.78 -2.51 8.64
N LEU A 217 6.29 -3.71 8.96
CA LEU A 217 4.95 -3.92 9.53
C LEU A 217 4.72 -3.19 10.86
N ASN A 218 5.77 -3.00 11.65
CA ASN A 218 5.71 -2.27 12.92
C ASN A 218 6.03 -0.77 12.81
N SER A 219 6.36 -0.28 11.61
CA SER A 219 6.64 1.14 11.33
C SER A 219 5.43 1.91 10.78
N ARG A 220 4.21 1.39 10.96
CA ARG A 220 2.94 1.96 10.44
C ARG A 220 2.91 2.04 8.90
N PRO A 221 3.24 0.97 8.15
CA PRO A 221 3.50 1.06 6.71
C PRO A 221 2.25 1.21 5.85
N ARG A 222 1.07 0.88 6.41
CA ARG A 222 -0.23 0.88 5.75
C ARG A 222 -1.25 1.48 6.71
N THR A 223 -2.28 2.14 6.18
CA THR A 223 -3.29 2.83 6.98
C THR A 223 -3.94 1.95 8.04
N ILE A 224 -4.16 0.67 7.76
CA ILE A 224 -4.74 -0.28 8.72
C ILE A 224 -3.82 -0.60 9.91
N PHE A 225 -2.51 -0.40 9.77
CA PHE A 225 -1.48 -0.59 10.80
C PHE A 225 -0.96 0.75 11.35
N ASP A 226 -1.66 1.84 11.06
CA ASP A 226 -1.32 3.20 11.48
C ASP A 226 -2.48 3.73 12.34
N PRO A 227 -2.40 3.63 13.68
CA PRO A 227 -3.54 3.91 14.55
C PRO A 227 -4.15 5.30 14.34
N PRO A 228 -3.37 6.41 14.28
CA PRO A 228 -3.93 7.74 13.97
C PRO A 228 -4.75 7.78 12.67
N ARG A 229 -4.20 7.26 11.56
CA ARG A 229 -4.91 7.29 10.27
C ARG A 229 -6.11 6.34 10.26
N ARG A 230 -5.97 5.13 10.81
CA ARG A 230 -7.06 4.16 10.93
C ARG A 230 -8.23 4.73 11.73
N GLU A 231 -7.95 5.27 12.92
CA GLU A 231 -8.96 5.80 13.82
C GLU A 231 -9.65 7.04 13.26
N PHE A 232 -8.88 7.92 12.61
CA PHE A 232 -9.42 9.04 11.85
C PHE A 232 -10.45 8.56 10.82
N LEU A 233 -10.07 7.62 9.95
CA LEU A 233 -10.96 7.12 8.91
C LEU A 233 -12.18 6.39 9.45
N ARG A 234 -12.01 5.62 10.53
CA ARG A 234 -13.14 4.96 11.17
C ARG A 234 -14.13 5.96 11.74
N LYS A 235 -13.63 6.97 12.44
CA LYS A 235 -14.46 7.98 13.09
C LYS A 235 -15.21 8.85 12.10
N TYR A 236 -14.55 9.29 11.03
CA TYR A 236 -15.11 10.31 10.13
C TYR A 236 -15.65 9.76 8.81
N PHE A 237 -15.17 8.59 8.38
CA PHE A 237 -15.55 7.99 7.09
C PHE A 237 -16.11 6.57 7.23
N ASN A 238 -16.29 6.07 8.46
CA ASN A 238 -16.88 4.77 8.79
C ASN A 238 -16.22 3.61 8.02
N VAL A 239 -14.90 3.61 7.90
CA VAL A 239 -14.18 2.58 7.13
C VAL A 239 -14.09 1.25 7.89
N PRO A 240 -14.05 0.12 7.17
CA PRO A 240 -13.88 -1.19 7.78
C PRO A 240 -12.43 -1.48 8.20
N VAL A 241 -12.28 -2.40 9.14
CA VAL A 241 -10.98 -2.96 9.57
C VAL A 241 -10.94 -4.48 9.52
N GLU A 242 -12.09 -5.13 9.34
CA GLU A 242 -12.28 -6.58 9.36
C GLU A 242 -11.46 -7.30 8.29
N ASN A 243 -11.17 -6.61 7.18
CA ASN A 243 -10.31 -7.07 6.10
C ASN A 243 -8.89 -7.41 6.57
N VAL A 244 -8.40 -6.86 7.69
CA VAL A 244 -7.08 -7.21 8.23
C VAL A 244 -6.97 -8.70 8.57
N ARG A 245 -8.08 -9.39 8.86
CA ARG A 245 -8.11 -10.84 9.12
C ARG A 245 -7.57 -11.66 7.95
N LYS A 246 -7.59 -11.09 6.75
CA LYS A 246 -7.11 -11.71 5.51
C LYS A 246 -5.63 -11.47 5.25
N PHE A 247 -5.04 -10.48 5.92
CA PHE A 247 -3.63 -10.11 5.75
C PHE A 247 -2.64 -11.28 5.94
N PRO A 248 -2.79 -12.18 6.93
CA PRO A 248 -1.85 -13.28 7.12
C PRO A 248 -1.82 -14.26 5.94
N ALA A 249 -3.01 -14.68 5.48
CA ALA A 249 -3.14 -15.56 4.31
C ALA A 249 -2.67 -14.88 3.03
N TRP A 250 -2.93 -13.57 2.88
CA TRP A 250 -2.42 -12.78 1.75
C TRP A 250 -0.89 -12.70 1.75
N ARG A 251 -0.29 -12.41 2.91
CA ARG A 251 1.15 -12.34 3.08
C ARG A 251 1.80 -13.69 2.77
N GLU A 252 1.28 -14.78 3.30
CA GLU A 252 1.77 -16.13 2.99
C GLU A 252 1.67 -16.44 1.49
N TYR A 253 0.52 -16.13 0.87
CA TYR A 253 0.33 -16.29 -0.57
C TYR A 253 1.39 -15.54 -1.38
N LEU A 254 1.65 -14.25 -1.06
CA LEU A 254 2.65 -13.45 -1.74
C LEU A 254 4.05 -14.08 -1.66
N TYR A 255 4.48 -14.45 -0.47
CA TYR A 255 5.79 -15.05 -0.26
C TYR A 255 5.94 -16.38 -1.00
N LEU A 256 4.95 -17.25 -0.95
CA LEU A 256 5.01 -18.55 -1.60
C LEU A 256 4.98 -18.44 -3.13
N ASN A 257 4.15 -17.54 -3.67
CA ASN A 257 3.95 -17.43 -5.12
C ASN A 257 4.90 -16.47 -5.82
N VAL A 258 5.56 -15.57 -5.07
CA VAL A 258 6.56 -14.64 -5.61
C VAL A 258 7.98 -15.01 -5.20
N LEU A 259 8.23 -15.65 -4.05
CA LEU A 259 9.60 -15.99 -3.61
C LEU A 259 9.87 -17.49 -3.51
N GLY A 260 8.82 -18.33 -3.48
CA GLY A 260 8.96 -19.79 -3.40
C GLY A 260 9.28 -20.32 -2.01
N PHE A 261 9.19 -19.48 -0.97
CA PHE A 261 9.37 -19.87 0.43
C PHE A 261 8.38 -19.13 1.33
N PRO A 262 7.97 -19.73 2.48
CA PRO A 262 7.04 -19.08 3.39
C PRO A 262 7.69 -17.90 4.11
N PRO A 263 6.90 -16.92 4.55
CA PRO A 263 7.41 -15.83 5.36
C PRO A 263 7.66 -16.29 6.81
N GLU A 264 8.56 -15.60 7.52
CA GLU A 264 8.71 -15.79 8.96
C GLU A 264 7.48 -15.24 9.72
N PRO A 265 7.15 -15.79 10.90
CA PRO A 265 6.11 -15.23 11.77
C PRO A 265 6.44 -13.80 12.21
N VAL A 266 5.45 -12.91 12.21
CA VAL A 266 5.60 -11.53 12.65
C VAL A 266 4.46 -11.16 13.59
N TYR A 267 4.80 -10.58 14.73
CA TYR A 267 3.86 -9.87 15.59
C TYR A 267 3.79 -8.39 15.14
N ILE A 268 2.58 -7.92 14.86
CA ILE A 268 2.32 -6.52 14.45
C ILE A 268 1.73 -5.78 15.64
N GLU A 269 2.50 -4.89 16.25
CA GLU A 269 2.15 -4.13 17.45
C GLU A 269 0.88 -3.28 17.26
N ASN A 270 0.75 -2.67 16.08
CA ASN A 270 -0.36 -1.77 15.77
C ASN A 270 -1.57 -2.48 15.15
N TRP A 271 -1.73 -3.78 15.41
CA TRP A 271 -2.89 -4.55 14.94
C TRP A 271 -4.21 -3.99 15.52
N PRO A 272 -5.31 -3.93 14.76
CA PRO A 272 -6.60 -3.48 15.30
C PRO A 272 -7.04 -4.34 16.50
N GLU A 273 -7.20 -3.71 17.68
CA GLU A 273 -7.43 -4.39 18.97
C GLU A 273 -8.69 -5.27 18.97
N GLU A 274 -9.72 -4.90 18.22
CA GLU A 274 -10.97 -5.66 18.13
C GLU A 274 -10.89 -6.91 17.24
N ILE A 275 -9.75 -7.11 16.58
CA ILE A 275 -9.51 -8.25 15.70
C ILE A 275 -8.45 -9.13 16.34
N PRO A 276 -8.75 -10.41 16.62
CA PRO A 276 -7.73 -11.34 17.10
C PRO A 276 -6.57 -11.40 16.10
N GLN A 277 -5.38 -11.05 16.58
CA GLN A 277 -4.17 -11.25 15.80
C GLN A 277 -3.84 -12.75 15.76
N PRO A 278 -3.50 -13.32 14.60
CA PRO A 278 -3.00 -14.69 14.54
C PRO A 278 -1.81 -14.84 15.48
N ARG A 279 -1.82 -15.88 16.32
CA ARG A 279 -0.67 -16.18 17.16
C ARG A 279 0.50 -16.53 16.25
N ALA A 280 1.65 -15.89 16.43
CA ALA A 280 2.86 -16.26 15.72
C ALA A 280 3.19 -17.73 16.07
N GLY A 281 3.08 -18.63 15.09
CA GLY A 281 3.54 -20.02 15.20
C GLY A 281 2.57 -21.05 15.82
N LEU A 282 1.28 -21.00 15.50
CA LEU A 282 0.37 -22.16 15.66
C LEU A 282 -0.32 -22.50 14.34
#